data_AF-A0A932TY25-F1
#
_entry.id   AF-A0A932TY25-F1
#
_cell.length_a   1.000
_cell.length_b   1.000
_cell.length_c   1.000
_cell.angle_alpha   90.00
_cell.angle_beta   90.00
_cell.angle_gamma   90.00
#
_symmetry.space_group_name_H-M   'P 1'
#
loop_
_entity.id
_entity.type
_entity.pdbx_description
1 polymer ?
#
loop_
_entity_poly.entity_id
_entity_poly.type
_entity_poly.pdbx_seq_one_letter_code
_entity_poly.pdbx_strand_id
1 'polypeptide(L)'
;MQSEDGPAPETGGPALPEGVGELVELYLDNLRRLHLPPVDEVAAVPMGELTLIETVVPGLSDDLRLRLHAVQGLIAKRMPGLAVAFREIARPADSWPGFPRHVLYRREP
;
A
#
# COMPACT_ATOMS: atom_id res chain seq x y z
N MET A 1 -28.65 28.86 -14.92
CA MET A 1 -27.95 28.56 -13.65
C MET A 1 -28.16 27.07 -13.39
N GLN A 2 -27.38 26.20 -14.04
CA GLN A 2 -26.11 25.63 -13.55
C GLN A 2 -26.20 25.11 -12.11
N SER A 3 -26.27 23.79 -11.98
CA SER A 3 -25.68 22.98 -10.91
C SER A 3 -25.46 21.60 -11.52
N GLU A 4 -24.38 21.48 -12.30
CA GLU A 4 -23.78 20.17 -12.60
C GLU A 4 -23.15 19.70 -11.30
N ASP A 5 -23.90 18.94 -10.51
CA ASP A 5 -23.38 18.15 -9.41
C ASP A 5 -22.76 16.89 -10.03
N GLY A 6 -21.63 17.09 -10.71
CA GLY A 6 -20.78 15.99 -11.16
C GLY A 6 -20.00 15.47 -9.95
N PRO A 7 -19.86 14.13 -9.77
CA PRO A 7 -18.95 13.61 -8.76
C PRO A 7 -17.56 14.21 -9.01
N ALA A 8 -16.90 14.61 -7.92
CA ALA A 8 -15.54 15.16 -7.89
C ALA A 8 -14.61 14.37 -8.82
N PRO A 9 -13.66 15.03 -9.51
CA PRO A 9 -12.82 14.40 -10.52
C PRO A 9 -12.25 13.10 -9.96
N GLU A 10 -12.63 11.99 -10.58
CA GLU A 10 -11.97 10.70 -10.41
C GLU A 10 -10.48 10.97 -10.52
N THR A 11 -9.73 10.54 -9.51
CA THR A 11 -8.28 10.63 -9.44
C THR A 11 -7.71 10.04 -10.73
N GLY A 12 -7.47 10.89 -11.73
CA GLY A 12 -7.08 10.54 -13.10
C GLY A 12 -5.63 10.07 -13.18
N GLY A 13 -5.27 9.11 -12.33
CA GLY A 13 -4.10 8.28 -12.52
C GLY A 13 -4.38 7.21 -13.58
N PRO A 14 -3.34 6.61 -14.16
CA PRO A 14 -3.52 5.47 -15.05
C PRO A 14 -4.35 4.39 -14.35
N ALA A 15 -5.20 3.69 -15.11
CA ALA A 15 -5.93 2.55 -14.57
C ALA A 15 -4.94 1.56 -13.94
N LEU A 16 -5.23 1.12 -12.71
CA LEU A 16 -4.44 0.09 -12.06
C LEU A 16 -4.43 -1.17 -12.93
N PRO A 17 -3.30 -1.90 -13.02
CA PRO A 17 -3.29 -3.21 -13.63
C PRO A 17 -4.31 -4.13 -12.96
N GLU A 18 -4.93 -4.97 -13.77
CA GLU A 18 -5.86 -5.99 -13.29
C GLU A 18 -5.16 -6.90 -12.26
N GLY A 19 -5.82 -7.19 -11.13
CA GLY A 19 -5.28 -8.02 -10.04
C GLY A 19 -4.49 -7.28 -8.95
N VAL A 20 -4.11 -6.00 -9.13
CA VAL A 20 -3.41 -5.24 -8.07
C VAL A 20 -4.27 -5.07 -6.81
N GLY A 21 -5.58 -4.85 -6.98
CA GLY A 21 -6.52 -4.76 -5.86
C GLY A 21 -6.57 -6.06 -5.04
N GLU A 22 -6.62 -7.21 -5.70
CA GLU A 22 -6.66 -8.54 -5.04
C GLU A 22 -5.37 -8.80 -4.25
N LEU A 23 -4.21 -8.43 -4.79
CA LEU A 23 -2.92 -8.54 -4.10
C LEU A 23 -2.88 -7.69 -2.83
N VAL A 24 -3.51 -6.51 -2.86
CA VAL A 24 -3.58 -5.59 -1.71
C VAL A 24 -4.55 -6.08 -0.66
N GLU A 25 -5.71 -6.60 -1.06
CA GLU A 25 -6.64 -7.22 -0.12
C GLU A 25 -6.02 -8.44 0.57
N LEU A 26 -5.33 -9.29 -0.19
CA LEU A 26 -4.63 -10.45 0.36
C LEU A 26 -3.49 -10.02 1.29
N TYR A 27 -2.77 -8.94 0.95
CA TYR A 27 -1.79 -8.33 1.84
C TYR A 27 -2.41 -7.85 3.15
N LEU A 28 -3.49 -7.07 3.09
CA LEU A 28 -4.20 -6.55 4.26
C LEU A 28 -4.79 -7.67 5.13
N ASP A 29 -5.33 -8.74 4.52
CA ASP A 29 -5.82 -9.91 5.24
C ASP A 29 -4.68 -10.64 5.99
N ASN A 30 -3.50 -10.77 5.37
CA ASN A 30 -2.34 -11.34 6.06
C ASN A 30 -1.87 -10.48 7.23
N LEU A 31 -1.87 -9.14 7.11
CA LEU A 31 -1.56 -8.25 8.24
C LEU A 31 -2.52 -8.48 9.42
N ARG A 32 -3.82 -8.61 9.14
CA ARG A 32 -4.85 -8.88 10.16
C ARG A 32 -4.63 -10.24 10.83
N ARG A 33 -4.42 -11.30 10.06
CA ARG A 33 -4.15 -12.66 10.59
C ARG A 33 -2.92 -12.72 11.49
N LEU A 34 -1.91 -11.91 11.18
CA LEU A 34 -0.66 -11.84 11.93
C LEU A 34 -0.71 -10.87 13.11
N HIS A 35 -1.87 -10.29 13.41
CA HIS A 35 -2.09 -9.34 14.51
C HIS A 35 -1.12 -8.15 14.44
N LEU A 36 -0.79 -7.71 13.22
CA LEU A 36 0.04 -6.55 13.00
C LEU A 36 -0.79 -5.26 13.20
N PRO A 37 -0.13 -4.17 13.63
CA PRO A 37 -0.82 -2.91 13.86
C PRO A 37 -1.47 -2.38 12.58
N PRO A 38 -2.52 -1.56 12.74
CA PRO A 38 -3.16 -0.91 11.62
C PRO A 38 -2.16 -0.05 10.85
N VAL A 39 -2.30 -0.09 9.53
CA VAL A 39 -1.51 0.71 8.59
C VAL A 39 -2.27 2.00 8.31
N ASP A 40 -1.56 3.11 8.11
CA ASP A 40 -2.20 4.38 7.79
C ASP A 40 -2.41 4.55 6.29
N GLU A 41 -1.47 4.02 5.50
CA GLU A 41 -1.52 4.12 4.04
C GLU A 41 -0.96 2.84 3.42
N VAL A 42 -1.63 2.36 2.37
CA VAL A 42 -1.11 1.33 1.48
C VAL A 42 -1.10 1.87 0.06
N ALA A 43 0.09 1.89 -0.53
CA ALA A 43 0.28 2.22 -1.93
C ALA A 43 0.72 0.98 -2.70
N ALA A 44 0.18 0.82 -3.90
CA ALA A 44 0.67 -0.15 -4.87
C ALA A 44 1.41 0.56 -6.00
N VAL A 45 2.56 0.00 -6.34
CA VAL A 45 3.44 0.48 -7.40
C VAL A 45 3.69 -0.70 -8.36
N PRO A 46 3.08 -0.71 -9.55
CA PRO A 46 3.38 -1.71 -10.55
C PRO A 46 4.79 -1.49 -11.11
N MET A 47 5.62 -2.54 -11.06
CA MET A 47 7.01 -2.59 -11.49
C MET A 47 7.19 -3.72 -12.52
N GLY A 48 6.53 -3.60 -13.67
CA GLY A 48 6.50 -4.66 -14.68
C GLY A 48 5.64 -5.83 -14.23
N GLU A 49 6.22 -7.03 -14.13
CA GLU A 49 5.54 -8.24 -13.63
C GLU A 49 5.42 -8.29 -12.11
N LEU A 50 6.08 -7.36 -11.40
CA LEU A 50 6.04 -7.25 -9.95
C LEU A 50 5.13 -6.10 -9.55
N THR A 51 4.41 -6.25 -8.44
CA THR A 51 3.73 -5.16 -7.75
C THR A 51 4.43 -4.93 -6.43
N LEU A 52 4.93 -3.72 -6.19
CA LEU A 52 5.45 -3.30 -4.89
C LEU A 52 4.31 -2.69 -4.07
N ILE A 53 4.06 -3.25 -2.89
CA ILE A 53 3.16 -2.70 -1.89
C ILE A 53 3.98 -1.96 -0.85
N GLU A 54 3.84 -0.64 -0.85
CA GLU A 54 4.42 0.21 0.18
C GLU A 54 3.38 0.43 1.27
N THR A 55 3.78 0.14 2.51
CA THR A 55 2.90 0.25 3.66
C THR A 55 3.48 1.19 4.68
N VAL A 56 2.67 2.18 5.03
CA VAL A 56 3.01 3.19 6.01
C VAL A 56 2.48 2.75 7.37
N VAL A 57 3.40 2.52 8.31
CA VAL A 57 3.07 2.08 9.66
C VAL A 57 3.49 3.16 10.67
N PRO A 58 2.56 3.70 11.46
CA PRO A 58 2.89 4.66 12.51
C PRO A 58 3.59 3.97 13.69
N GLY A 59 4.59 4.63 14.28
CA GLY A 59 5.22 4.20 15.53
C GLY A 59 5.95 2.85 15.42
N LEU A 60 6.87 2.73 14.47
CA LEU A 60 7.62 1.49 14.24
C LEU A 60 8.66 1.25 15.34
N SER A 61 8.32 0.42 16.32
CA SER A 61 9.31 -0.13 17.26
C SER A 61 10.22 -1.15 16.54
N ASP A 62 11.42 -1.39 17.08
CA ASP A 62 12.37 -2.36 16.49
C ASP A 62 11.82 -3.80 16.50
N ASP A 63 11.05 -4.18 17.53
CA ASP A 63 10.34 -5.47 17.57
C ASP A 63 9.31 -5.57 16.44
N LEU A 64 8.55 -4.49 16.21
CA LEU A 64 7.57 -4.44 15.13
C LEU A 64 8.24 -4.47 13.75
N ARG A 65 9.37 -3.76 13.57
CA ARG A 65 10.16 -3.81 12.33
C ARG A 65 10.62 -5.24 12.01
N LEU A 66 11.09 -5.98 13.01
CA LEU A 66 11.53 -7.36 12.82
C LEU A 66 10.37 -8.28 12.41
N ARG A 67 9.21 -8.13 13.06
CA ARG A 67 8.00 -8.89 12.70
C ARG A 67 7.55 -8.57 11.28
N LEU A 68 7.50 -7.28 10.93
CA LEU A 68 7.11 -6.85 9.59
C LEU A 68 8.09 -7.37 8.53
N HIS A 69 9.39 -7.38 8.82
CA HIS A 69 10.38 -7.99 7.92
C HIS A 69 10.12 -9.49 7.69
N ALA A 70 9.82 -10.24 8.75
CA ALA A 70 9.43 -11.64 8.62
C ALA A 70 8.15 -11.81 7.78
N VAL A 71 7.20 -10.88 7.91
CA VAL A 71 5.98 -10.83 7.09
C VAL A 71 6.28 -10.51 5.62
N GLN A 72 7.22 -9.61 5.31
CA GLN A 72 7.67 -9.37 3.92
C GLN A 72 8.12 -10.69 3.29
N GLY A 73 8.96 -11.46 4.00
CA GLY A 73 9.45 -12.74 3.52
C GLY A 73 8.34 -13.77 3.32
N LEU A 74 7.39 -13.85 4.26
CA LEU A 74 6.25 -14.78 4.15
C LEU A 74 5.35 -14.43 2.96
N ILE A 75 5.10 -13.14 2.75
CA ILE A 75 4.25 -12.62 1.68
C ILE A 75 4.92 -12.82 0.33
N ALA A 76 6.18 -12.45 0.19
CA ALA A 76 6.96 -12.67 -1.03
C ALA A 76 7.03 -14.17 -1.41
N LYS A 77 7.06 -15.06 -0.42
CA LYS A 77 7.02 -16.51 -0.66
C LYS A 77 5.65 -17.01 -1.13
N ARG A 78 4.56 -16.45 -0.60
CA ARG A 78 3.19 -16.88 -0.93
C ARG A 78 2.67 -16.28 -2.24
N MET A 79 3.17 -15.10 -2.60
CA MET A 79 2.71 -14.33 -3.74
C MET A 79 3.91 -13.99 -4.64
N PRO A 80 4.29 -14.91 -5.55
CA PRO A 80 5.23 -14.58 -6.61
C PRO A 80 4.63 -13.45 -7.45
N GLY A 81 5.36 -12.36 -7.65
CA GLY A 81 4.80 -11.14 -8.26
C GLY A 81 4.52 -10.01 -7.26
N LEU A 82 4.61 -10.25 -5.95
CA LEU A 82 4.39 -9.22 -4.92
C LEU A 82 5.69 -8.94 -4.13
N ALA A 83 6.13 -7.69 -4.16
CA ALA A 83 7.12 -7.15 -3.25
C ALA A 83 6.41 -6.29 -2.18
N VAL A 84 6.90 -6.28 -0.95
CA VAL A 84 6.34 -5.44 0.12
C VAL A 84 7.46 -4.63 0.74
N ALA A 85 7.24 -3.32 0.90
CA ALA A 85 8.10 -2.43 1.66
C ALA A 85 7.31 -1.78 2.79
N PHE A 86 7.94 -1.65 3.96
CA PHE A 86 7.38 -0.94 5.10
C PHE A 86 8.13 0.37 5.30
N ARG A 87 7.39 1.47 5.47
CA ARG A 87 7.93 2.80 5.76
C ARG A 87 7.37 3.30 7.09
N GLU A 88 8.25 3.86 7.90
CA GLU A 88 7.86 4.64 9.07
C GLU A 88 7.50 6.06 8.68
N ILE A 89 6.41 6.59 9.26
CA ILE A 89 6.06 8.01 9.15
C ILE A 89 7.09 8.83 9.92
N ALA A 90 8.23 9.11 9.30
CA ALA A 90 9.06 10.27 9.65
C ALA A 90 8.91 11.39 8.60
N ARG A 91 8.43 11.08 7.39
CA ARG A 91 8.13 12.04 6.33
C ARG A 91 6.93 11.59 5.47
N PRO A 92 6.14 12.54 4.94
CA PRO A 92 5.02 12.25 4.04
C PRO A 92 5.45 11.37 2.87
N ALA A 93 4.56 10.49 2.45
CA ALA A 93 4.71 9.58 1.31
C ALA A 93 5.12 10.28 0.00
N ASP A 94 5.00 11.62 -0.07
CA ASP A 94 5.30 12.47 -1.24
C ASP A 94 6.78 12.56 -1.66
N SER A 95 7.70 11.90 -0.95
CA SER A 95 9.14 12.15 -1.07
C SER A 95 9.92 11.22 -2.03
N TRP A 96 9.23 10.36 -2.81
CA TRP A 96 9.87 9.64 -3.93
C TRP A 96 9.42 10.23 -5.29
N PRO A 97 10.16 11.21 -5.83
CA PRO A 97 9.84 11.78 -7.14
C PRO A 97 10.10 10.75 -8.25
N GLY A 98 9.08 10.44 -9.04
CA GLY A 98 9.22 9.75 -10.34
C GLY A 98 8.56 8.38 -10.48
N PHE A 99 7.96 7.80 -9.42
CA PHE A 99 7.25 6.52 -9.53
C PHE A 99 5.73 6.70 -9.55
N PRO A 100 5.00 6.06 -10.49
CA PRO A 100 3.55 6.04 -10.48
C PRO A 100 3.08 5.21 -9.28
N ARG A 101 2.71 5.90 -8.20
CA ARG A 101 2.15 5.29 -6.99
C ARG A 101 0.65 5.47 -6.96
N HIS A 102 -0.06 4.41 -6.61
CA HIS A 102 -1.49 4.44 -6.39
C HIS A 102 -1.79 4.15 -4.93
N VAL A 103 -2.40 5.10 -4.24
CA VAL A 103 -2.84 4.89 -2.86
C VAL A 103 -4.18 4.17 -2.90
N LEU A 104 -4.21 2.96 -2.35
CA LEU A 104 -5.40 2.09 -2.37
C LEU A 104 -6.16 2.12 -1.05
N TYR A 105 -5.45 2.38 0.04
CA TYR A 105 -6.03 2.50 1.36
C TYR A 105 -5.36 3.66 2.07
N ARG A 106 -6.17 4.61 2.55
CA ARG A 106 -5.73 5.69 3.43
C ARG A 106 -6.71 5.79 4.59
N ARG A 107 -6.19 5.71 5.81
CA ARG A 107 -6.99 5.97 7.00
C ARG A 107 -7.22 7.48 7.12
N GLU A 108 -8.48 7.90 7.03
CA GLU A 108 -8.86 9.28 7.34
C GLU A 108 -8.82 9.50 8.88
N PRO A 109 -8.41 10.70 9.34
CA PRO A 109 -8.29 11.04 10.76
C PRO A 109 -9.63 11.08 11.49
#